data_AF-A0A9W9WNF1-F1
#
_entry.id   AF-A0A9W9WNF1-F1
#
_cell.length_a   1.000
_cell.length_b   1.000
_cell.length_c   1.000
_cell.angle_alpha   90.00
_cell.angle_beta   90.00
_cell.angle_gamma   90.00
#
_symmetry.space_group_name_H-M   'P 1'
#
loop_
_entity.id
_entity.type
_entity.pdbx_description
1 polymer ?
#
loop_
_entity_poly.entity_id
_entity_poly.type
_entity_poly.pdbx_seq_one_letter_code
_entity_poly.pdbx_strand_id
1 'polypeptide(L)'
;MSYLLIPFLNNGAIPGRFLPSLVADRLGRFNVMVLTSLICSLLTLALWFKAGNNLAAIICYAVFFGFWSGAAISLTPVCISQVCATEDYGKRNGTTFTIVSIGTLVGIPIAGAIQERSGGEYGGLIIFGGVLYLSATVVFILARGICAGWSLKTKF
;
A
#
# COMPACT_ATOMS: atom_id res chain seq x y z
N MET A 1 -10.51 -21.86 5.52
CA MET A 1 -10.88 -20.87 4.49
C MET A 1 -9.86 -19.73 4.34
N SER A 2 -9.21 -19.30 5.42
CA SER A 2 -8.18 -18.25 5.43
C SER A 2 -6.98 -18.54 4.52
N TYR A 3 -6.58 -19.81 4.38
CA TYR A 3 -5.46 -20.22 3.51
C TYR A 3 -5.70 -20.00 2.01
N LEU A 4 -6.96 -19.90 1.53
CA LEU A 4 -7.25 -19.64 0.12
C LEU A 4 -7.06 -18.17 -0.25
N LEU A 5 -7.13 -17.25 0.72
CA LEU A 5 -6.97 -15.82 0.46
C LEU A 5 -5.52 -15.45 0.10
N ILE A 6 -4.55 -16.15 0.70
CA ILE A 6 -3.12 -15.92 0.44
C ILE A 6 -2.72 -16.20 -1.02
N PRO A 7 -3.08 -17.35 -1.63
CA PRO A 7 -2.77 -17.58 -3.04
C PRO A 7 -3.51 -16.62 -3.96
N PHE A 8 -4.78 -16.25 -3.68
CA PHE A 8 -5.47 -15.24 -4.50
C PHE A 8 -4.82 -13.86 -4.40
N LEU A 9 -4.40 -13.45 -3.20
CA LEU A 9 -3.68 -12.20 -2.98
C LEU A 9 -2.32 -12.19 -3.68
N ASN A 10 -1.57 -13.29 -3.61
CA ASN A 10 -0.28 -13.41 -4.28
C ASN A 10 -0.44 -13.44 -5.81
N ASN A 11 -1.43 -14.21 -6.30
CA ASN A 11 -1.75 -14.29 -7.73
C ASN A 11 -2.21 -12.95 -8.30
N GLY A 12 -2.90 -12.12 -7.51
CA GLY A 12 -3.22 -10.73 -7.87
C GLY A 12 -1.99 -9.81 -7.82
N ALA A 13 -1.08 -10.03 -6.88
CA ALA A 13 0.13 -9.22 -6.73
C ALA A 13 1.14 -9.39 -7.87
N ILE A 14 1.20 -10.57 -8.51
CA ILE A 14 2.10 -10.82 -9.65
C ILE A 14 1.85 -9.84 -10.82
N PRO A 15 0.64 -9.73 -11.41
CA PRO A 15 0.36 -8.73 -12.44
C PRO A 15 0.42 -7.30 -11.89
N GLY A 16 0.09 -7.12 -10.61
CA GLY A 16 0.20 -5.84 -9.89
C GLY A 16 1.61 -5.28 -9.78
N ARG A 17 2.63 -6.13 -9.86
CA ARG A 17 4.04 -5.69 -9.89
C ARG A 17 4.54 -5.31 -11.27
N PHE A 18 3.85 -5.73 -12.34
CA PHE A 18 4.29 -5.56 -13.72
C PHE A 18 3.50 -4.49 -14.49
N LEU A 19 2.17 -4.51 -14.40
CA LEU A 19 1.31 -3.57 -15.14
C LEU A 19 1.44 -2.12 -14.61
N PRO A 20 1.28 -1.87 -13.30
CA PRO A 20 1.36 -0.51 -12.75
C PRO A 20 2.77 0.06 -12.79
N SER A 21 3.81 -0.78 -12.75
CA SER A 21 5.21 -0.34 -12.89
C SER A 21 5.52 0.11 -14.31
N LEU A 22 5.01 -0.59 -15.34
CA LEU A 22 5.05 -0.13 -16.73
C LEU A 22 4.28 1.19 -16.93
N VAL A 23 3.11 1.31 -16.30
CA VAL A 23 2.29 2.53 -16.37
C VAL A 23 2.96 3.69 -15.63
N ALA A 24 3.66 3.43 -14.53
CA ALA A 24 4.41 4.41 -13.77
C ALA A 24 5.55 5.06 -14.55
N ASP A 25 6.20 4.32 -15.44
CA ASP A 25 7.22 4.88 -16.34
C ASP A 25 6.64 5.85 -17.37
N ARG A 26 5.32 5.84 -17.64
CA ARG A 26 4.68 6.81 -18.57
C ARG A 26 3.93 7.94 -17.88
N LEU A 27 3.29 7.69 -16.74
CA LEU A 27 2.43 8.64 -16.02
C LEU A 27 3.10 9.34 -14.83
N GLY A 28 4.32 8.94 -14.49
CA GLY A 28 5.07 9.46 -13.34
C GLY A 28 4.89 8.59 -12.10
N ARG A 29 6.02 8.13 -11.55
CA ARG A 29 6.09 7.11 -10.50
C ARG A 29 5.42 7.54 -9.20
N PHE A 30 5.61 8.80 -8.79
CA PHE A 30 4.95 9.38 -7.62
C PHE A 30 3.43 9.52 -7.79
N ASN A 31 2.94 9.82 -9.00
CA ASN A 31 1.50 9.94 -9.25
C ASN A 31 0.81 8.57 -9.15
N VAL A 32 1.45 7.55 -9.73
CA VAL A 32 0.97 6.17 -9.62
C VAL A 32 1.05 5.68 -8.18
N MET A 33 2.07 6.04 -7.39
CA MET A 33 2.14 5.64 -5.98
C MET A 33 1.03 6.26 -5.12
N VAL A 34 0.67 7.54 -5.36
CA VAL A 34 -0.42 8.20 -4.62
C VAL A 34 -1.78 7.63 -5.00
N LEU A 35 -2.03 7.45 -6.31
CA LEU A 35 -3.19 6.68 -6.77
C LEU A 35 -3.16 5.31 -6.10
N THR A 36 -1.97 4.68 -6.01
CA THR A 36 -1.85 3.35 -5.43
C THR A 36 -2.13 3.25 -3.95
N SER A 37 -1.87 4.31 -3.21
CA SER A 37 -2.27 4.35 -1.81
C SER A 37 -3.78 4.62 -1.68
N LEU A 38 -4.33 5.54 -2.50
CA LEU A 38 -5.75 5.92 -2.46
C LEU A 38 -6.71 4.77 -2.76
N ILE A 39 -6.51 4.04 -3.88
CA ILE A 39 -7.45 2.95 -4.21
C ILE A 39 -7.32 1.81 -3.21
N CYS A 40 -6.13 1.54 -2.64
CA CYS A 40 -5.98 0.58 -1.54
C CYS A 40 -6.79 1.02 -0.32
N SER A 41 -6.65 2.28 0.10
CA SER A 41 -7.38 2.82 1.24
C SER A 41 -8.90 2.77 1.03
N LEU A 42 -9.38 3.16 -0.15
CA LEU A 42 -10.79 3.08 -0.54
C LEU A 42 -11.29 1.64 -0.59
N LEU A 43 -10.52 0.69 -1.12
CA LEU A 43 -10.88 -0.73 -1.14
C LEU A 43 -10.97 -1.29 0.28
N THR A 44 -10.03 -0.94 1.17
CA THR A 44 -10.05 -1.38 2.56
C THR A 44 -11.24 -0.79 3.31
N LEU A 45 -11.53 0.50 3.15
CA LEU A 45 -12.63 1.17 3.85
C LEU A 45 -14.02 0.89 3.26
N ALA A 46 -14.15 0.73 1.95
CA ALA A 46 -15.44 0.53 1.29
C ALA A 46 -15.77 -0.95 1.09
N LEU A 47 -14.80 -1.75 0.64
CA LEU A 47 -15.06 -3.13 0.22
C LEU A 47 -14.94 -4.09 1.40
N TRP A 48 -13.94 -3.93 2.28
CA TRP A 48 -13.84 -4.76 3.49
C TRP A 48 -14.91 -4.39 4.52
N PHE A 49 -15.15 -3.10 4.78
CA PHE A 49 -16.18 -2.69 5.75
C PHE A 49 -17.58 -3.18 5.37
N LYS A 50 -17.90 -3.21 4.06
CA LYS A 50 -19.18 -3.68 3.55
C LYS A 50 -19.21 -5.19 3.22
N ALA A 51 -18.09 -5.90 3.36
CA ALA A 51 -17.99 -7.31 2.98
C ALA A 51 -18.84 -8.23 3.86
N GLY A 52 -19.06 -7.90 5.15
CA GLY A 52 -19.84 -8.72 6.07
C GLY A 52 -19.42 -10.21 6.02
N ASN A 53 -20.38 -11.11 5.81
CA ASN A 53 -20.16 -12.55 5.63
C ASN A 53 -20.03 -13.01 4.16
N ASN A 54 -19.90 -12.08 3.21
CA ASN A 54 -19.99 -12.41 1.80
C ASN A 54 -18.61 -12.77 1.23
N LEU A 55 -18.35 -14.08 1.10
CA LEU A 55 -17.07 -14.64 0.65
C LEU A 55 -16.58 -14.06 -0.69
N ALA A 56 -17.50 -13.80 -1.63
CA ALA A 56 -17.16 -13.22 -2.93
C ALA A 56 -16.55 -11.81 -2.80
N ALA A 57 -17.07 -10.99 -1.88
CA ALA A 57 -16.55 -9.65 -1.64
C ALA A 57 -15.13 -9.70 -1.04
N ILE A 58 -14.87 -10.65 -0.13
CA ILE A 58 -13.56 -10.85 0.49
C ILE A 58 -12.52 -11.32 -0.53
N ILE A 59 -12.90 -12.22 -1.44
CA ILE A 59 -12.02 -12.70 -2.51
C ILE A 59 -11.70 -11.57 -3.50
N CYS A 60 -12.72 -10.82 -3.94
CA CYS A 60 -12.50 -9.65 -4.80
C CYS A 60 -11.58 -8.63 -4.11
N TYR A 61 -11.81 -8.34 -2.83
CA TYR A 61 -10.92 -7.49 -2.04
C TYR A 61 -9.48 -8.02 -2.07
N ALA A 62 -9.25 -9.30 -1.78
CA ALA A 62 -7.91 -9.88 -1.72
C ALA A 62 -7.15 -9.76 -3.06
N VAL A 63 -7.85 -9.95 -4.18
CA VAL A 63 -7.26 -9.83 -5.52
C VAL A 63 -6.95 -8.37 -5.86
N PHE A 64 -7.91 -7.44 -5.67
CA PHE A 64 -7.70 -6.03 -5.97
C PHE A 64 -6.65 -5.39 -5.05
N PHE A 65 -6.71 -5.69 -3.75
CA PHE A 65 -5.72 -5.24 -2.79
C PHE A 65 -4.34 -5.85 -3.09
N GLY A 66 -4.26 -7.14 -3.44
CA GLY A 66 -3.02 -7.79 -3.85
C GLY A 66 -2.39 -7.13 -5.08
N PHE A 67 -3.19 -6.87 -6.11
CA PHE A 67 -2.77 -6.16 -7.32
C PHE A 67 -2.16 -4.80 -7.01
N TRP A 68 -2.82 -4.04 -6.15
CA TRP A 68 -2.51 -2.65 -5.93
C TRP A 68 -1.42 -2.41 -4.87
N SER A 69 -1.41 -3.22 -3.82
CA SER A 69 -0.33 -3.28 -2.83
C SER A 69 0.97 -3.81 -3.45
N GLY A 70 0.86 -4.79 -4.36
CA GLY A 70 2.00 -5.29 -5.15
C GLY A 70 2.69 -4.19 -5.95
N ALA A 71 1.90 -3.28 -6.54
CA ALA A 71 2.42 -2.11 -7.26
C ALA A 71 3.25 -1.19 -6.35
N ALA A 72 2.71 -0.87 -5.17
CA ALA A 72 3.36 0.05 -4.22
C ALA A 72 4.75 -0.47 -3.80
N ILE A 73 4.89 -1.77 -3.54
CA ILE A 73 6.16 -2.39 -3.14
C ILE A 73 7.22 -2.24 -4.24
N SER A 74 6.85 -2.45 -5.51
CA SER A 74 7.79 -2.30 -6.63
C SER A 74 8.13 -0.84 -6.93
N LEU A 75 7.19 0.09 -6.71
CA LEU A 75 7.37 1.52 -6.94
C LEU A 75 8.20 2.23 -5.87
N THR A 76 8.14 1.77 -4.63
CA THR A 76 8.83 2.37 -3.48
C THR A 76 10.35 2.54 -3.70
N PRO A 77 11.13 1.49 -4.05
CA PRO A 77 12.56 1.63 -4.31
C PRO A 77 12.85 2.51 -5.53
N VAL A 78 11.99 2.50 -6.55
CA VAL A 78 12.14 3.32 -7.76
C VAL A 78 11.92 4.82 -7.45
N CYS A 79 11.02 5.15 -6.54
CA CYS A 79 10.85 6.55 -6.11
C CYS A 79 12.02 7.02 -5.25
N ILE A 80 12.57 6.13 -4.41
CA ILE A 80 13.80 6.42 -3.65
C ILE A 80 14.96 6.65 -4.63
N SER A 81 15.13 5.84 -5.67
CA SER A 81 16.22 6.02 -6.64
C SER A 81 16.14 7.33 -7.41
N GLN A 82 14.95 7.92 -7.59
CA GLN A 82 14.79 9.22 -8.24
C GLN A 82 15.23 10.41 -7.36
N VAL A 83 15.16 10.27 -6.04
CA VAL A 83 15.43 11.37 -5.08
C VAL A 83 16.89 11.33 -4.58
N CYS A 84 17.63 10.27 -4.91
CA CYS A 84 18.97 10.00 -4.37
C CYS A 84 19.98 9.86 -5.51
N ALA A 85 21.21 10.34 -5.28
CA ALA A 85 22.32 9.99 -6.16
C ALA A 85 22.56 8.48 -6.12
N THR A 86 22.92 7.88 -7.25
CA THR A 86 23.10 6.43 -7.40
C THR A 86 24.10 5.85 -6.40
N GLU A 87 25.11 6.65 -6.01
CA GLU A 87 26.14 6.29 -5.02
C GLU A 87 25.59 6.07 -3.60
N ASP A 88 24.52 6.77 -3.21
CA ASP A 88 23.92 6.68 -1.87
C ASP A 88 22.60 5.91 -1.84
N TYR A 89 22.22 5.31 -2.97
CA TYR A 89 20.96 4.58 -3.11
C TYR A 89 20.80 3.47 -2.05
N GLY A 90 21.87 2.69 -1.83
CA GLY A 90 21.87 1.62 -0.84
C GLY A 90 21.64 2.13 0.59
N LYS A 91 22.29 3.24 0.97
CA LYS A 91 22.16 3.83 2.31
C LYS A 91 20.74 4.33 2.55
N ARG A 92 20.18 5.12 1.63
CA ARG A 92 18.84 5.71 1.79
C ARG A 92 17.72 4.69 1.69
N ASN A 93 17.85 3.70 0.81
CA ASN A 93 16.92 2.57 0.76
C ASN A 93 16.97 1.76 2.07
N GLY A 94 18.18 1.47 2.56
CA GLY A 94 18.39 0.79 3.84
C GLY A 94 17.73 1.52 5.01
N THR A 95 17.98 2.82 5.17
CA THR A 95 17.37 3.63 6.24
C THR A 95 15.85 3.62 6.17
N THR A 96 15.28 3.71 4.96
CA THR A 96 13.82 3.67 4.76
C THR A 96 13.24 2.34 5.22
N PHE A 97 13.84 1.22 4.79
CA PHE A 97 13.38 -0.11 5.20
C PHE A 97 13.58 -0.39 6.69
N THR A 98 14.61 0.18 7.33
CA THR A 98 14.77 0.10 8.78
C THR A 98 13.60 0.78 9.51
N ILE A 99 13.21 1.98 9.09
CA ILE A 99 12.06 2.69 9.69
C ILE A 99 10.76 1.90 9.46
N VAL A 100 10.55 1.37 8.25
CA VAL A 100 9.39 0.53 7.91
C VAL A 100 9.32 -0.72 8.78
N SER A 101 10.47 -1.34 9.09
CA SER A 101 10.54 -2.53 9.96
C SER A 101 10.01 -2.23 11.36
N ILE A 102 10.42 -1.11 11.96
CA ILE A 102 9.95 -0.68 13.29
C ILE A 102 8.44 -0.42 13.25
N GLY A 103 7.95 0.29 12.22
CA GLY A 103 6.52 0.53 12.05
C GLY A 103 5.70 -0.75 11.89
N THR A 104 6.23 -1.72 11.16
CA THR A 104 5.60 -3.04 10.98
C THR A 104 5.58 -3.84 12.29
N LEU A 105 6.69 -3.83 13.03
CA LEU A 105 6.81 -4.51 14.33
C LEU A 105 5.82 -3.98 15.36
N VAL A 106 5.54 -2.67 15.37
CA VAL A 106 4.58 -2.05 16.29
C VAL A 106 3.13 -2.16 15.76
N GLY A 107 2.94 -2.09 14.44
CA GLY A 107 1.61 -2.15 13.82
C GLY A 107 0.93 -3.52 13.98
N ILE A 108 1.69 -4.62 13.85
CA ILE A 108 1.17 -5.99 13.96
C ILE A 108 0.56 -6.28 15.36
N PRO A 109 1.22 -6.03 16.50
CA PRO A 109 0.64 -6.29 17.82
C PRO A 109 -0.51 -5.35 18.14
N ILE A 110 -0.49 -4.09 17.67
CA ILE A 110 -1.64 -3.18 17.83
C ILE A 110 -2.85 -3.72 17.06
N ALA A 111 -2.65 -4.14 15.82
CA ALA A 111 -3.69 -4.77 15.00
C ALA A 111 -4.24 -6.03 15.67
N GLY A 112 -3.36 -6.89 16.21
CA GLY A 112 -3.73 -8.10 16.95
C GLY A 112 -4.54 -7.78 18.21
N ALA A 113 -4.10 -6.81 19.02
CA ALA A 113 -4.80 -6.40 20.23
C ALA A 113 -6.17 -5.78 19.94
N ILE A 114 -6.32 -5.01 18.85
CA ILE A 114 -7.60 -4.46 18.41
C ILE A 114 -8.55 -5.60 17.99
N GLN A 115 -8.04 -6.60 17.28
CA GLN A 115 -8.82 -7.76 16.87
C GLN A 115 -9.27 -8.60 18.08
N GLU A 116 -8.39 -8.81 19.05
CA GLU A 116 -8.68 -9.58 20.27
C GLU A 116 -9.70 -8.86 21.17
N ARG A 117 -9.58 -7.53 21.32
CA ARG A 117 -10.55 -6.69 22.05
C ARG A 117 -11.93 -6.65 21.42
N SER A 118 -12.03 -6.82 20.10
CA SER A 118 -13.30 -6.76 19.37
C SER A 118 -14.08 -8.08 19.36
N GLY A 119 -13.63 -9.10 20.11
CA GLY A 119 -14.40 -10.33 20.36
C GLY A 119 -14.72 -11.17 19.11
N GLY A 120 -13.99 -10.97 18.00
CA GLY A 120 -14.23 -11.64 16.72
C GLY A 120 -14.85 -10.73 15.64
N GLU A 121 -15.23 -9.48 15.95
CA GLU A 121 -15.60 -8.50 14.93
C GLU A 121 -14.35 -7.87 14.28
N TYR A 122 -14.24 -8.02 12.97
CA TYR A 122 -13.14 -7.47 12.19
C TYR A 122 -13.26 -5.95 11.95
N GLY A 123 -14.37 -5.32 12.37
CA GLY A 123 -14.67 -3.90 12.14
C GLY A 123 -13.56 -2.95 12.62
N GLY A 124 -13.10 -3.12 13.87
CA GLY A 124 -12.05 -2.28 14.45
C GLY A 124 -10.70 -2.41 13.73
N LEU A 125 -10.36 -3.63 13.30
CA LEU A 125 -9.14 -3.91 12.54
C LEU A 125 -9.18 -3.26 11.15
N ILE A 126 -10.33 -3.31 10.48
CA ILE A 126 -10.53 -2.72 9.15
C ILE A 126 -10.38 -1.20 9.21
N ILE A 127 -11.00 -0.55 10.21
CA ILE A 127 -10.90 0.90 10.38
C ILE A 127 -9.45 1.29 10.68
N PHE A 128 -8.77 0.58 11.58
CA PHE A 128 -7.37 0.83 11.88
C PHE A 128 -6.48 0.71 10.65
N GLY A 129 -6.62 -0.37 9.87
CA GLY A 129 -5.88 -0.57 8.62
C GLY A 129 -6.20 0.50 7.57
N GLY A 130 -7.47 0.85 7.40
CA GLY A 130 -7.92 1.88 6.46
C GLY A 130 -7.40 3.27 6.80
N VAL A 131 -7.43 3.65 8.08
CA VAL A 131 -6.88 4.92 8.58
C VAL A 131 -5.35 4.96 8.44
N LEU A 132 -4.66 3.86 8.71
CA LEU A 132 -3.22 3.76 8.45
C LEU A 132 -2.91 3.96 6.96
N TYR A 133 -3.67 3.35 6.05
CA TYR A 133 -3.52 3.55 4.61
C TYR A 133 -3.86 5.00 4.19
N LEU A 134 -4.87 5.64 4.78
CA LEU A 134 -5.15 7.07 4.55
C LEU A 134 -3.98 7.94 5.01
N SER A 135 -3.45 7.68 6.21
CA SER A 135 -2.33 8.45 6.75
C SER A 135 -1.08 8.28 5.88
N ALA A 136 -0.80 7.05 5.42
CA ALA A 136 0.25 6.78 4.44
C ALA A 136 0.01 7.54 3.14
N THR A 137 -1.23 7.58 2.65
CA THR A 137 -1.58 8.32 1.44
C THR A 137 -1.29 9.82 1.59
N VAL A 138 -1.66 10.43 2.73
CA VAL A 138 -1.37 11.83 3.03
C VAL A 138 0.14 12.09 3.06
N VAL A 139 0.90 11.21 3.71
CA VAL A 139 2.36 11.29 3.74
C VAL A 139 2.94 11.17 2.33
N PHE A 140 2.43 10.28 1.48
CA PHE A 140 2.87 10.16 0.09
C PHE A 140 2.49 11.38 -0.76
N ILE A 141 1.34 12.01 -0.52
CA ILE A 141 0.96 13.28 -1.16
C ILE A 141 1.92 14.40 -0.74
N LEU A 142 2.27 14.49 0.54
CA LEU A 142 3.24 15.46 1.05
C LEU A 142 4.64 15.19 0.48
N ALA A 143 5.09 13.93 0.48
CA ALA A 143 6.36 13.51 -0.10
C ALA A 143 6.44 13.83 -1.60
N ARG A 144 5.34 13.64 -2.33
CA ARG A 144 5.21 14.09 -3.73
C ARG A 144 5.35 15.62 -3.82
N GLY A 145 4.65 16.37 -2.99
CA GLY A 145 4.72 17.83 -2.97
C GLY A 145 6.13 18.36 -2.72
N ILE A 146 6.91 17.67 -1.88
CA ILE A 146 8.29 18.02 -1.53
C ILE A 146 9.29 17.55 -2.60
N CYS A 147 9.15 16.33 -3.14
CA CYS A 147 10.14 15.75 -4.07
C CYS A 147 9.92 16.12 -5.55
N ALA A 148 8.66 16.26 -5.99
CA ALA A 148 8.32 16.52 -7.39
C ALA A 148 7.81 17.97 -7.63
N GLY A 149 7.65 18.75 -6.56
CA GLY A 149 6.96 20.04 -6.60
C GLY A 149 5.45 19.91 -6.82
N TRP A 150 4.70 20.99 -6.60
CA TRP A 150 3.23 21.05 -6.78
C TRP A 150 2.76 21.01 -8.25
N SER A 151 3.65 20.68 -9.19
CA SER A 151 3.33 20.65 -10.61
C SER A 151 2.76 19.29 -11.01
N LEU A 152 1.46 19.26 -11.30
CA LEU A 152 0.72 18.14 -11.90
C LEU A 152 1.21 17.75 -13.32
N LYS A 153 2.23 18.42 -13.87
CA LYS A 153 2.69 18.28 -15.27
C LYS A 153 4.16 17.93 -15.46
N THR A 154 4.97 17.76 -14.41
CA THR A 154 6.39 17.45 -14.64
C THR A 154 6.59 15.94 -14.74
N LYS A 155 6.64 15.44 -15.99
CA LYS A 155 7.21 14.14 -16.32
C LYS A 155 8.69 14.13 -15.96
N PHE A 156 9.08 13.27 -15.03
CA PHE A 156 10.42 12.74 -14.90
C PHE A 156 10.34 11.22 -14.85
#